data_AF-A0A160FNE7-F1
#
_entry.id   AF-A0A160FNE7-F1
#
_cell.length_a   1.000
_cell.length_b   1.000
_cell.length_c   1.000
_cell.angle_alpha   90.00
_cell.angle_beta   90.00
_cell.angle_gamma   90.00
#
_symmetry.space_group_name_H-M   'P 1'
#
loop_
_entity.id
_entity.type
_entity.pdbx_description
1 polymer ?
#
loop_
_entity_poly.entity_id
_entity_poly.type
_entity_poly.pdbx_seq_one_letter_code
_entity_poly.pdbx_strand_id
1 'polypeptide(L)' 'MLEVFTSPFARSAAKISEPDPADGWRTVTLPVGSIRQACAELLRFGTEADVLAPPELRARFAEVAAALHRRYAQ' A
#
# COMPACT_ATOMS: atom_id res chain seq x y z
N MET A 1 7.20 -5.45 -7.50
CA MET A 1 6.03 -4.65 -7.94
C MET A 1 6.13 -3.15 -7.65
N LEU A 2 6.87 -2.72 -6.61
CA LEU A 2 7.09 -1.29 -6.31
C LEU A 2 7.47 -0.46 -7.54
N GLU A 3 8.40 -0.95 -8.35
CA GLU A 3 8.84 -0.27 -9.58
C GLU A 3 7.76 -0.01 -10.62
N VAL A 4 6.74 -0.86 -10.66
CA VAL A 4 5.67 -0.82 -11.66
C VAL A 4 4.56 0.14 -11.25
N PHE A 5 4.30 0.26 -9.95
CA PHE A 5 3.11 0.94 -9.44
C PHE A 5 3.38 2.29 -8.78
N THR A 6 4.64 2.64 -8.54
CA THR A 6 5.00 3.90 -7.88
C THR A 6 5.78 4.84 -8.81
N SER A 7 5.52 6.14 -8.69
CA SER A 7 6.17 7.16 -9.52
C SER A 7 7.71 7.14 -9.35
N PRO A 8 8.49 7.56 -10.36
CA PRO A 8 9.95 7.63 -10.23
C PRO A 8 10.41 8.45 -9.02
N PHE A 9 9.70 9.54 -8.69
CA PHE A 9 9.98 10.36 -7.51
C PHE A 9 9.73 9.60 -6.20
N ALA A 10 8.59 8.90 -6.09
CA ALA A 10 8.29 8.13 -4.90
C ALA A 10 9.32 7.02 -4.66
N ARG A 11 9.80 6.40 -5.75
CA ARG A 11 10.84 5.36 -5.70
C ARG A 11 12.18 5.89 -5.27
N SER A 12 12.63 7.01 -5.84
CA SER A 12 13.93 7.58 -5.50
C SER A 12 14.00 8.06 -4.04
N ALA A 13 12.86 8.44 -3.46
CA ALA A 13 12.75 8.86 -2.07
C ALA A 13 12.31 7.74 -1.11
N ALA A 14 12.09 6.51 -1.60
CA ALA A 14 11.64 5.40 -0.78
C ALA A 14 12.77 4.94 0.17
N LYS A 15 12.42 4.73 1.43
CA LYS A 15 13.26 4.09 2.44
C LYS A 15 12.72 2.70 2.67
N ILE A 16 13.54 1.69 2.39
CA ILE A 16 13.17 0.27 2.47
C ILE A 16 13.98 -0.35 3.60
N SER A 17 13.31 -1.00 4.55
CA SER A 17 14.00 -1.75 5.59
C SER A 17 14.60 -3.05 5.04
N GLU A 18 15.50 -3.63 5.82
CA GLU A 18 15.82 -5.05 5.67
C GLU A 18 14.56 -5.90 5.88
N PRO A 19 14.50 -7.10 5.29
CA PRO A 19 13.37 -7.99 5.46
C PRO A 19 13.33 -8.52 6.90
N ASP A 20 12.14 -8.59 7.46
CA ASP A 20 11.93 -9.20 8.76
C ASP A 20 12.31 -10.71 8.68
N PRO A 21 13.14 -11.22 9.60
CA PRO A 21 13.59 -12.61 9.55
C PRO A 21 12.48 -13.65 9.72
N ALA A 22 11.35 -13.29 10.34
CA ALA A 22 10.28 -14.23 10.66
C ALA A 22 9.35 -14.48 9.46
N ASP A 23 9.04 -13.43 8.71
CA ASP A 23 8.01 -13.47 7.66
C ASP A 23 8.47 -12.89 6.31
N GLY A 24 9.68 -12.32 6.25
CA GLY A 24 10.27 -11.76 5.04
C GLY A 24 9.73 -10.38 4.64
N TRP A 25 8.82 -9.79 5.43
CA TRP A 25 8.22 -8.50 5.11
C TRP A 25 9.22 -7.35 5.21
N ARG A 26 9.05 -6.36 4.34
CA ARG A 26 9.83 -5.11 4.40
C ARG A 26 8.92 -3.95 4.71
N THR A 27 9.35 -3.09 5.62
CA THR A 27 8.71 -1.79 5.83
C THR A 27 9.24 -0.81 4.81
N VAL A 28 8.34 -0.17 4.07
CA VAL A 28 8.69 0.85 3.08
C VAL A 28 8.03 2.17 3.45
N THR A 29 8.84 3.21 3.61
CA THR A 29 8.36 4.59 3.75
C THR A 29 8.65 5.34 2.47
N LEU A 30 7.61 5.83 1.79
CA LEU A 30 7.73 6.56 0.53
C LEU A 30 6.75 7.75 0.51
N PRO A 31 7.06 8.84 -0.20
CA PRO A 31 6.14 9.95 -0.31
C PRO A 31 4.96 9.56 -1.19
N VAL A 32 3.76 9.82 -0.70
CA VAL A 32 2.52 9.58 -1.43
C VAL A 32 1.79 10.90 -1.69
N GLY A 33 0.91 10.89 -2.70
CA GLY A 33 -0.02 12.00 -2.92
C GLY A 33 -1.14 12.03 -1.87
N SER A 34 -2.31 12.52 -2.26
CA SER A 34 -3.50 12.48 -1.40
C SER A 34 -3.85 11.04 -0.96
N ILE A 35 -4.54 10.90 0.18
CA ILE A 35 -5.01 9.58 0.68
C ILE A 35 -5.76 8.80 -0.39
N ARG A 36 -6.62 9.46 -1.18
CA ARG A 36 -7.36 8.82 -2.28
C ARG A 36 -6.43 8.26 -3.36
N GLN A 37 -5.42 9.03 -3.75
CA GLN A 37 -4.45 8.62 -4.77
C GLN A 37 -3.57 7.48 -4.24
N ALA A 38 -3.05 7.63 -3.02
CA ALA A 38 -2.26 6.59 -2.36
C ALA A 38 -3.04 5.28 -2.28
N CYS A 39 -4.33 5.33 -1.91
CA CYS A 39 -5.21 4.17 -1.86
C CYS A 39 -5.35 3.49 -3.23
N ALA A 40 -5.65 4.25 -4.28
CA ALA A 40 -5.81 3.70 -5.64
C ALA A 40 -4.50 3.08 -6.19
N GLU A 41 -3.35 3.70 -5.91
CA GLU A 41 -2.04 3.21 -6.35
C GLU A 41 -1.61 1.95 -5.60
N LEU A 42 -1.70 1.97 -4.26
CA LEU A 42 -1.17 0.92 -3.39
C LEU A 42 -2.12 -0.29 -3.24
N LEU A 43 -3.43 -0.14 -3.47
CA LEU A 43 -4.35 -1.30 -3.49
C LEU A 43 -4.02 -2.33 -4.58
N ARG A 44 -3.28 -1.92 -5.61
CA ARG A 44 -2.85 -2.79 -6.72
C ARG A 44 -1.91 -3.91 -6.26
N PHE A 45 -1.32 -3.80 -5.08
CA PHE A 45 -0.50 -4.86 -4.47
C PHE A 45 -1.36 -5.95 -3.85
N GLY A 46 -2.66 -5.73 -3.65
CA GLY A 46 -3.54 -6.71 -3.01
C GLY A 46 -3.05 -7.07 -1.61
N THR A 47 -2.91 -8.36 -1.34
CA THR A 47 -2.48 -8.91 -0.05
C THR A 47 -0.96 -8.86 0.17
N GLU A 48 -0.18 -8.45 -0.83
CA GLU A 48 1.28 -8.34 -0.76
C GLU A 48 1.75 -7.02 -0.11
N ALA A 49 0.82 -6.17 0.32
CA ALA A 49 1.11 -4.91 1.01
C ALA A 49 0.11 -4.67 2.15
N ASP A 50 0.62 -4.28 3.33
CA ASP A 50 -0.20 -3.74 4.42
C ASP A 50 0.16 -2.27 4.69
N VAL A 51 -0.86 -1.43 4.87
CA VAL A 51 -0.68 -0.01 5.19
C VAL A 51 -0.57 0.16 6.69
N LEU A 52 0.62 0.55 7.14
CA LEU A 52 0.91 0.83 8.55
C LEU A 52 0.50 2.25 8.97
N ALA A 53 0.73 3.24 8.11
CA ALA A 53 0.46 4.65 8.36
C ALA A 53 0.31 5.44 7.03
N PRO A 54 -0.31 6.63 7.04
CA PRO A 54 -1.06 7.21 8.15
C PRO A 54 -2.38 6.44 8.41
N PRO A 55 -2.98 6.56 9.60
CA PRO A 55 -4.17 5.76 9.97
C PRO A 55 -5.37 6.05 9.05
N GLU A 56 -5.49 7.26 8.51
CA GLU A 56 -6.56 7.57 7.55
C GLU A 56 -6.41 6.77 6.25
N LEU A 57 -5.17 6.50 5.80
CA LEU A 57 -4.94 5.67 4.61
C LEU A 57 -5.34 4.22 4.88
N ARG A 58 -4.97 3.68 6.05
CA ARG A 58 -5.36 2.33 6.48
C ARG A 58 -6.90 2.19 6.54
N ALA A 59 -7.58 3.20 7.07
CA ALA A 59 -9.05 3.24 7.10
C ALA A 59 -9.66 3.20 5.68
N ARG A 60 -9.12 4.00 4.74
CA ARG A 60 -9.57 3.97 3.34
C ARG A 60 -9.33 2.64 2.65
N PHE A 61 -8.23 1.96 2.94
CA PHE A 61 -7.97 0.61 2.45
C PHE A 61 -9.03 -0.38 2.92
N ALA A 62 -9.34 -0.38 4.21
CA ALA A 62 -10.36 -1.25 4.79
C ALA A 62 -11.75 -0.99 4.18
N GLU A 63 -12.13 0.29 4.02
CA GLU A 63 -13.39 0.66 3.36
C GLU A 63 -13.50 0.10 1.94
N VAL A 64 -12.45 0.27 1.12
CA VAL A 64 -12.43 -0.20 -0.26
C VAL A 64 -12.42 -1.73 -0.33
N ALA A 65 -11.60 -2.40 0.48
CA ALA A 65 -11.55 -3.86 0.54
C ALA A 65 -12.93 -4.45 0.91
N ALA A 66 -13.61 -3.88 1.90
CA ALA A 66 -14.96 -4.29 2.28
C ALA A 66 -15.98 -4.05 1.16
N ALA A 67 -15.87 -2.94 0.42
CA ALA A 67 -16.74 -2.65 -0.72
C ALA A 67 -16.52 -3.64 -1.88
N LEU A 68 -15.26 -3.98 -2.18
CA LEU A 68 -14.90 -4.98 -3.18
C LEU A 68 -15.43 -6.35 -2.78
N HIS A 69 -15.24 -6.76 -1.52
CA HIS A 69 -15.79 -8.02 -1.02
C HIS A 69 -17.31 -8.08 -1.20
N ARG A 70 -18.06 -7.06 -0.78
CA ARG A 70 -19.53 -7.02 -1.00
C ARG A 70 -19.94 -7.11 -2.47
N ARG A 71 -19.11 -6.59 -3.38
CA ARG A 71 -19.41 -6.57 -4.82
C ARG A 71 -19.11 -7.90 -5.51
N TYR A 72 -18.05 -8.59 -5.10
CA TYR A 72 -17.52 -9.76 -5.81
C TYR A 72 -17.71 -11.08 -5.07
N ALA A 73 -18.11 -11.08 -3.79
CA ALA A 73 -18.41 -12.30 -3.03
C ALA A 73 -19.85 -12.82 -3.25
N GLN A 74 -20.51 -12.37 -4.32
CA GLN A 74 -21.82 -12.87 -4.75
C GLN A 74 -21.65 -14.05 -5.70
#